data_AF-A0A7Y5QFT9-F1
#
_entry.id   AF-A0A7Y5QFT9-F1
#
_cell.length_a   1.000
_cell.length_b   1.000
_cell.length_c   1.000
_cell.angle_alpha   90.00
_cell.angle_beta   90.00
_cell.angle_gamma   90.00
#
_symmetry.space_group_name_H-M   'P 1'
#
loop_
_entity.id
_entity.type
_entity.pdbx_description
1 polymer ?
#
loop_
_entity_poly.entity_id
_entity_poly.type
_entity_poly.pdbx_seq_one_letter_code
_entity_poly.pdbx_strand_id
1 'polypeptide(L)'
;MTLSAGLSYASTWQAIMDIVARVTALRGDAPQPVVLSSLPELPPQELGGRTISVVQGPPGRNISLAIGLKAALPDVPLLLVMNADGITLGTNHLIHAARRNIGITVLLLRSDVTQQADQHLDRMRWEVLGFQSALETTATPLEWAMALQAALVGRGTLEEPDDLAGLISQAFDTPGFSLIGVTYASHLEMGVLSRTDYPEFFDSYRRWSASFRDLSDTAPKGMGTTVTPKTDIRRYEVRIVGLGGHGVKVAGTVLSEAAGIGEGLWATQRGEYGSATRGGLSMVDVVFGCERVSYPGADQPDLLVALSQNAIKLYGHTVKRGGYLVADPDQVDVLPEGALPVPIVRIAREITDSPITAGVVSLGCVAALSGMVSLEAIKEAVVKKVPVKVREKNIAALEAGYQASRQVI
;
A
#
# COMPACT_ATOMS: atom_id res chain seq x y z
N MET A 1 8.94 16.88 22.42
CA MET A 1 8.13 17.43 21.32
C MET A 1 8.99 18.47 20.58
N THR A 2 10.21 18.08 20.23
CA THR A 2 11.29 18.98 19.80
C THR A 2 12.33 18.14 19.07
N LEU A 3 12.79 18.60 17.92
CA LEU A 3 14.05 18.17 17.32
C LEU A 3 15.20 18.83 18.10
N SER A 4 16.44 18.35 17.97
CA SER A 4 17.59 18.74 18.81
C SER A 4 17.93 20.24 18.80
N ALA A 5 17.27 21.05 17.96
CA ALA A 5 17.37 22.52 17.92
C ALA A 5 16.13 23.26 18.48
N GLY A 6 15.21 22.60 19.19
CA GLY A 6 14.01 23.24 19.75
C GLY A 6 12.86 23.47 18.75
N LEU A 7 13.02 23.02 17.49
CA LEU A 7 11.97 23.07 16.46
C LEU A 7 10.96 21.93 16.65
N SER A 8 9.67 22.25 16.59
CA SER A 8 8.59 21.26 16.53
C SER A 8 8.53 20.62 15.14
N TYR A 9 7.92 19.43 15.02
CA TYR A 9 7.69 18.79 13.71
C TYR A 9 6.95 19.71 12.73
N ALA A 10 5.98 20.50 13.21
CA ALA A 10 5.27 21.48 12.42
C ALA A 10 6.19 22.58 11.86
N SER A 11 7.09 23.12 12.69
CA SER A 11 8.05 24.14 12.24
C SER A 11 9.09 23.61 11.26
N THR A 12 9.56 22.37 11.45
CA THR A 12 10.47 21.71 10.50
C THR A 12 9.76 21.40 9.18
N TRP A 13 8.52 20.95 9.24
CA TRP A 13 7.72 20.73 8.04
C TRP A 13 7.51 22.00 7.24
N GLN A 14 7.17 23.11 7.91
CA GLN A 14 7.03 24.41 7.26
C GLN A 14 8.34 24.84 6.58
N ALA A 15 9.47 24.75 7.27
CA ALA A 15 10.77 25.10 6.69
C ALA A 15 11.10 24.25 5.45
N ILE A 16 10.81 22.95 5.49
CA ILE A 16 11.01 22.06 4.33
C ILE A 16 10.10 22.48 3.17
N MET A 17 8.84 22.82 3.44
CA MET A 17 7.92 23.26 2.40
C MET A 17 8.33 24.60 1.78
N ASP A 18 8.82 25.54 2.58
CA ASP A 18 9.38 26.80 2.08
C ASP A 18 10.58 26.54 1.16
N ILE A 19 11.43 25.57 1.50
CA ILE A 19 12.54 25.11 0.65
C ILE A 19 12.01 24.46 -0.63
N VAL A 20 10.98 23.61 -0.57
CA VAL A 20 10.37 23.02 -1.77
C VAL A 20 9.81 24.12 -2.67
N ALA A 21 9.18 25.17 -2.12
CA ALA A 21 8.77 26.34 -2.90
C ALA A 21 9.95 26.97 -3.64
N ARG A 22 11.09 27.17 -2.97
CA ARG A 22 12.32 27.68 -3.60
C ARG A 22 12.80 26.77 -4.72
N VAL A 23 12.82 25.44 -4.50
CA VAL A 23 13.18 24.45 -5.54
C VAL A 23 12.24 24.57 -6.74
N THR A 24 10.93 24.69 -6.52
CA THR A 24 9.97 24.83 -7.63
C THR A 24 10.16 26.14 -8.40
N ALA A 25 10.48 27.23 -7.70
CA ALA A 25 10.79 28.51 -8.33
C ALA A 25 12.08 28.45 -9.15
N LEU A 26 13.13 27.79 -8.65
CA LEU A 26 14.40 27.58 -9.36
C LEU A 26 14.22 26.77 -10.65
N ARG A 27 13.25 25.86 -10.68
CA ARG A 27 13.02 24.94 -11.81
C ARG A 27 11.97 25.43 -12.81
N GLY A 28 11.33 26.58 -12.57
CA GLY A 28 10.39 27.21 -13.50
C GLY A 28 9.22 26.29 -13.91
N ASP A 29 9.13 26.00 -15.22
CA ASP A 29 8.07 25.19 -15.81
C ASP A 29 8.28 23.66 -15.69
N ALA A 30 9.34 23.22 -15.02
CA ALA A 30 9.57 21.79 -14.80
C ALA A 30 8.42 21.14 -14.00
N PRO A 31 8.17 19.82 -14.18
CA PRO A 31 7.17 19.11 -13.40
C PRO A 31 7.36 19.30 -11.90
N GLN A 32 6.26 19.64 -11.22
CA GLN A 32 6.24 19.84 -9.78
C GLN A 32 6.56 18.53 -9.05
N PRO A 33 7.34 18.57 -7.95
CA PRO A 33 7.64 17.37 -7.19
C PRO A 33 6.42 16.86 -6.44
N VAL A 34 6.33 15.54 -6.31
CA VAL A 34 5.46 14.90 -5.30
C VAL A 34 6.31 14.68 -4.05
N VAL A 35 5.81 15.17 -2.90
CA VAL A 35 6.48 15.01 -1.62
C VAL A 35 5.88 13.82 -0.88
N LEU A 36 6.71 12.86 -0.51
CA LEU A 36 6.32 11.74 0.35
C LEU A 36 6.94 11.95 1.74
N SER A 37 6.20 11.69 2.79
CA SER A 37 6.70 11.92 4.16
C SER A 37 6.28 10.84 5.15
N SER A 38 7.18 10.52 6.08
CA SER A 38 6.91 9.68 7.25
C SER A 38 6.60 10.49 8.51
N LEU A 39 6.66 11.83 8.41
CA LEU A 39 6.39 12.70 9.56
C LEU A 39 4.89 12.68 9.90
N PRO A 40 4.54 12.58 11.19
CA PRO A 40 3.14 12.66 11.62
C PRO A 40 2.59 14.07 11.42
N GLU A 41 1.28 14.17 11.15
CA GLU A 41 0.49 15.42 11.10
C GLU A 41 0.97 16.43 10.05
N LEU A 42 0.70 16.12 8.78
CA LEU A 42 0.98 16.99 7.65
C LEU A 42 -0.28 17.81 7.33
N PRO A 43 -0.36 19.11 7.67
CA PRO A 43 -1.44 19.94 7.16
C PRO A 43 -1.34 19.99 5.62
N PRO A 44 -2.46 19.98 4.87
CA PRO A 44 -2.44 20.34 3.46
C PRO A 44 -1.84 21.74 3.33
N GLN A 45 -0.82 21.92 2.49
CA GLN A 45 -0.22 23.24 2.28
C GLN A 45 -0.38 23.70 0.84
N GLU A 46 -1.02 24.86 0.69
CA GLU A 46 -0.93 25.67 -0.51
C GLU A 46 0.38 26.46 -0.46
N LEU A 47 1.23 26.33 -1.47
CA LEU A 47 2.44 27.11 -1.62
C LEU A 47 2.30 28.01 -2.85
N GLY A 48 2.32 29.33 -2.62
CA GLY A 48 2.26 30.32 -3.71
C GLY A 48 1.00 30.23 -4.59
N GLY A 49 -0.13 29.81 -4.03
CA GLY A 49 -1.40 29.64 -4.78
C GLY A 49 -1.48 28.35 -5.60
N ARG A 50 -0.57 27.39 -5.39
CA ARG A 50 -0.59 26.06 -6.02
C ARG A 50 -0.50 24.97 -4.95
N THR A 51 -1.26 23.89 -5.14
CA THR A 51 -1.26 22.74 -4.23
C THR A 51 -0.10 21.80 -4.57
N ILE A 52 0.83 21.58 -3.64
CA ILE A 52 1.87 20.55 -3.77
C ILE A 52 1.25 19.20 -3.38
N SER A 53 1.46 18.18 -4.20
CA SER A 53 0.98 16.83 -3.90
C SER A 53 1.81 16.22 -2.78
N VAL A 54 1.18 15.97 -1.64
CA VAL A 54 1.81 15.32 -0.47
C VAL A 54 1.18 13.96 -0.24
N VAL A 55 2.02 12.93 -0.08
CA VAL A 55 1.60 11.57 0.28
C VAL A 55 2.20 11.19 1.62
N GLN A 56 1.36 10.94 2.61
CA GLN A 56 1.81 10.40 3.89
C GLN A 56 1.84 8.87 3.84
N GLY A 57 3.03 8.29 3.94
CA GLY A 57 3.21 6.84 3.98
C GLY A 57 3.52 6.31 5.39
N PRO A 58 3.40 4.99 5.61
CA PRO A 58 3.78 4.40 6.89
C PRO A 58 5.28 4.58 7.15
N PRO A 59 5.70 4.77 8.42
CA PRO A 59 7.11 4.84 8.80
C PRO A 59 7.93 3.67 8.22
N GLY A 60 9.06 3.97 7.61
CA GLY A 60 9.95 2.99 6.98
C GLY A 60 9.41 2.35 5.69
N ARG A 61 8.33 2.86 5.08
CA ARG A 61 7.77 2.32 3.82
C ARG A 61 7.65 3.34 2.69
N ASN A 62 7.94 4.63 2.93
CA ASN A 62 7.89 5.66 1.90
C ASN A 62 8.79 5.37 0.69
N ILE A 63 9.98 4.82 0.89
CA ILE A 63 10.87 4.41 -0.22
C ILE A 63 10.20 3.35 -1.09
N SER A 64 9.55 2.35 -0.48
CA SER A 64 8.83 1.30 -1.23
C SER A 64 7.66 1.87 -2.04
N LEU A 65 6.90 2.82 -1.48
CA LEU A 65 5.82 3.49 -2.19
C LEU A 65 6.35 4.33 -3.36
N ALA A 66 7.44 5.07 -3.14
CA ALA A 66 8.06 5.91 -4.15
C ALA A 66 8.61 5.11 -5.34
N ILE A 67 9.09 3.89 -5.14
CA ILE A 67 9.52 3.01 -6.24
C ILE A 67 8.35 2.75 -7.21
N GLY A 68 7.17 2.43 -6.69
CA GLY A 68 5.97 2.23 -7.51
C GLY A 68 5.53 3.52 -8.20
N LEU A 69 5.57 4.65 -7.47
CA LEU A 69 5.21 5.95 -8.03
C LEU A 69 6.16 6.38 -9.15
N LYS A 70 7.48 6.17 -9.00
CA LYS A 70 8.48 6.49 -10.03
C LYS A 70 8.34 5.60 -11.27
N ALA A 71 7.92 4.36 -11.09
CA ALA A 71 7.61 3.47 -12.22
C ALA A 71 6.43 4.00 -13.04
N ALA A 72 5.40 4.54 -12.38
CA ALA A 72 4.19 5.06 -13.00
C ALA A 72 4.34 6.50 -13.54
N LEU A 73 5.15 7.33 -12.87
CA LEU A 73 5.38 8.74 -13.17
C LEU A 73 6.88 8.99 -13.39
N PRO A 74 7.43 8.59 -14.55
CA PRO A 74 8.88 8.62 -14.79
C PRO A 74 9.48 10.03 -14.77
N ASP A 75 8.75 11.02 -15.25
CA ASP A 75 9.26 12.40 -15.40
C ASP A 75 8.96 13.29 -14.19
N VAL A 76 8.22 12.78 -13.21
CA VAL A 76 7.85 13.53 -12.01
C VAL A 76 8.94 13.36 -10.95
N PRO A 77 9.52 14.45 -10.40
CA PRO A 77 10.45 14.38 -9.29
C PRO A 77 9.75 13.90 -8.02
N LEU A 78 10.40 13.00 -7.29
CA LEU A 78 9.89 12.50 -6.00
C LEU A 78 10.85 12.89 -4.89
N LEU A 79 10.35 13.64 -3.91
CA LEU A 79 11.09 14.04 -2.70
C LEU A 79 10.55 13.30 -1.49
N LEU A 80 11.37 12.46 -0.87
CA LEU A 80 11.03 11.70 0.32
C LEU A 80 11.62 12.40 1.54
N VAL A 81 10.78 13.02 2.34
CA VAL A 81 11.16 13.63 3.61
C VAL A 81 11.03 12.56 4.70
N MET A 82 12.16 12.09 5.21
CA MET A 82 12.19 10.97 6.15
C MET A 82 13.02 11.32 7.39
N ASN A 83 12.65 10.75 8.52
CA ASN A 83 13.43 10.84 9.75
C ASN A 83 14.21 9.52 9.94
N ALA A 84 14.58 9.22 11.19
CA ALA A 84 15.27 7.98 11.57
C ALA A 84 14.54 6.70 11.09
N ASP A 85 13.24 6.75 10.81
CA ASP A 85 12.48 5.62 10.27
C ASP A 85 13.01 5.14 8.90
N GLY A 86 13.61 6.02 8.10
CA GLY A 86 14.20 5.68 6.80
C GLY A 86 15.45 4.80 6.89
N ILE A 87 16.15 4.86 8.03
CA ILE A 87 17.41 4.14 8.27
C ILE A 87 17.32 3.08 9.37
N THR A 88 16.14 2.93 10.00
CA THR A 88 15.85 1.89 10.99
C THR A 88 14.86 0.88 10.41
N LEU A 89 13.58 1.26 10.27
CA LEU A 89 12.53 0.42 9.69
C LEU A 89 12.64 0.32 8.16
N GLY A 90 13.21 1.35 7.54
CA GLY A 90 13.33 1.54 6.10
C GLY A 90 14.67 1.10 5.49
N THR A 91 15.63 0.64 6.30
CA THR A 91 17.03 0.41 5.87
C THR A 91 17.14 -0.46 4.63
N ASN A 92 16.44 -1.59 4.61
CA ASN A 92 16.45 -2.50 3.47
C ASN A 92 15.94 -1.81 2.19
N HIS A 93 14.90 -0.97 2.29
CA HIS A 93 14.37 -0.24 1.14
C HIS A 93 15.38 0.80 0.65
N LEU A 94 16.05 1.53 1.55
CA LEU A 94 17.11 2.48 1.21
C LEU A 94 18.25 1.80 0.48
N ILE A 95 18.80 0.71 1.05
CA ILE A 95 19.90 -0.06 0.44
C ILE A 95 19.50 -0.55 -0.96
N HIS A 96 18.28 -1.07 -1.09
CA HIS A 96 17.79 -1.61 -2.35
C HIS A 96 17.47 -0.55 -3.41
N ALA A 97 17.04 0.65 -2.99
CA ALA A 97 16.79 1.77 -3.89
C ALA A 97 18.10 2.38 -4.38
N ALA A 98 19.07 2.58 -3.49
CA ALA A 98 20.42 3.02 -3.83
C ALA A 98 21.12 2.05 -4.78
N ARG A 99 21.19 0.76 -4.42
CA ARG A 99 21.87 -0.27 -5.24
C ARG A 99 21.27 -0.44 -6.63
N ARG A 100 19.95 -0.27 -6.78
CA ARG A 100 19.29 -0.31 -8.10
C ARG A 100 19.38 1.02 -8.82
N ASN A 101 19.71 2.10 -8.11
CA ASN A 101 19.68 3.46 -8.61
C ASN A 101 18.30 3.88 -9.14
N ILE A 102 17.29 3.72 -8.27
CA ILE A 102 15.93 4.17 -8.57
C ILE A 102 15.88 5.70 -8.52
N GLY A 103 15.33 6.35 -9.55
CA GLY A 103 15.24 7.80 -9.72
C GLY A 103 14.39 8.55 -8.68
N ILE A 104 14.81 8.60 -7.42
CA ILE A 104 14.13 9.26 -6.30
C ILE A 104 15.12 10.01 -5.42
N THR A 105 14.67 11.08 -4.75
CA THR A 105 15.49 11.87 -3.83
C THR A 105 15.00 11.69 -2.39
N VAL A 106 15.88 11.22 -1.51
CA VAL A 106 15.61 11.09 -0.08
C VAL A 106 16.27 12.24 0.67
N LEU A 107 15.47 13.05 1.36
CA LEU A 107 15.92 14.05 2.33
C LEU A 107 15.83 13.42 3.73
N LEU A 108 16.96 12.95 4.23
CA LEU A 108 17.07 12.27 5.53
C LEU A 108 17.34 13.29 6.63
N LEU A 109 16.33 13.59 7.42
CA LEU A 109 16.43 14.46 8.58
C LEU A 109 17.24 13.78 9.68
N ARG A 110 18.12 14.54 10.35
CA ARG A 110 19.00 14.07 11.43
C ARG A 110 19.97 12.98 10.98
N SER A 111 20.57 13.14 9.80
CA SER A 111 21.57 12.19 9.27
C SER A 111 22.83 12.10 10.13
N ASP A 112 23.05 13.07 11.01
CA ASP A 112 24.16 13.25 11.94
C ASP A 112 23.89 12.70 13.34
N VAL A 113 22.62 12.58 13.77
CA VAL A 113 22.23 11.89 15.02
C VAL A 113 22.67 10.42 15.00
N THR A 114 22.97 9.88 13.81
CA THR A 114 23.56 8.57 13.66
C THR A 114 25.07 8.58 13.48
N GLN A 115 25.75 9.71 13.53
CA GLN A 115 27.22 9.81 13.58
C GLN A 115 27.69 10.31 14.95
N GLN A 116 26.96 11.23 15.57
CA GLN A 116 27.20 11.74 16.91
C GLN A 116 26.49 10.85 17.91
N ALA A 117 27.24 9.93 18.52
CA ALA A 117 26.78 9.11 19.62
C ALA A 117 26.44 9.99 20.84
N ASP A 118 25.22 10.53 20.89
CA ASP A 118 24.50 10.52 22.15
C ASP A 118 23.62 9.26 22.13
N GLN A 119 24.10 8.22 22.79
CA GLN A 119 23.48 6.88 22.82
C GLN A 119 22.06 6.90 23.43
N HIS A 120 21.59 8.06 23.88
CA HIS A 120 20.30 8.30 24.52
C HIS A 120 19.19 8.81 23.59
N LEU A 121 19.45 9.06 22.29
CA LEU A 121 18.40 9.50 21.38
C LEU A 121 17.51 8.32 20.96
N ASP A 122 16.35 8.25 21.60
CA ASP A 122 15.26 7.35 21.27
C ASP A 122 14.85 7.49 19.79
N ARG A 123 15.34 6.54 18.98
CA ARG A 123 15.14 6.53 17.52
C ARG A 123 13.70 6.17 17.12
N MET A 124 12.86 5.74 18.07
CA MET A 124 11.60 5.04 17.81
C MET A 124 10.45 5.42 18.78
N ARG A 125 10.68 6.28 19.77
CA ARG A 125 9.81 6.48 20.95
C ARG A 125 9.67 5.25 21.86
N TRP A 126 10.65 4.34 21.88
CA TRP A 126 10.72 3.33 22.93
C TRP A 126 11.40 3.97 24.14
N GLU A 127 10.60 4.35 25.14
CA GLU A 127 11.04 5.03 26.37
C GLU A 127 12.16 4.29 27.15
N VAL A 128 12.50 3.06 26.74
CA VAL A 128 13.61 2.26 27.26
C VAL A 128 14.44 1.73 26.09
N LEU A 129 15.69 2.19 25.99
CA LEU A 129 16.69 1.60 25.11
C LEU A 129 17.10 0.21 25.65
N GLY A 130 16.93 -0.83 24.84
CA GLY A 130 17.42 -2.18 25.18
C GLY A 130 18.94 -2.23 25.19
N PHE A 131 19.56 -3.12 25.99
CA PHE A 131 21.02 -3.23 26.15
C PHE A 131 21.77 -3.39 24.81
N GLN A 132 21.11 -3.91 23.77
CA GLN A 132 21.68 -4.07 22.43
C GLN A 132 22.12 -2.74 21.82
N SER A 133 21.45 -1.62 22.13
CA SER A 133 21.86 -0.31 21.61
C SER A 133 23.26 0.11 22.09
N ALA A 134 23.72 -0.41 23.22
CA ALA A 134 25.08 -0.19 23.73
C ALA A 134 26.13 -1.08 23.03
N LEU A 135 25.70 -2.11 22.30
CA LEU A 135 26.57 -3.03 21.54
C LEU A 135 26.71 -2.62 20.06
N GLU A 136 25.87 -1.72 19.57
CA GLU A 136 25.81 -1.33 18.16
C GLU A 136 26.62 -0.05 17.89
N THR A 137 27.28 -0.02 16.74
CA THR A 137 27.90 1.21 16.23
C THR A 137 26.83 2.14 15.63
N THR A 138 27.21 3.40 15.49
CA THR A 138 26.32 4.41 14.96
C THR A 138 26.13 4.23 13.44
N ALA A 139 24.94 4.52 12.91
CA ALA A 139 24.62 4.26 11.51
C ALA A 139 25.18 5.36 10.59
N THR A 140 25.77 4.99 9.46
CA THR A 140 26.38 5.95 8.53
C THR A 140 25.67 5.95 7.17
N PRO A 141 24.41 6.42 7.09
CA PRO A 141 23.59 6.24 5.89
C PRO A 141 24.12 6.92 4.64
N LEU A 142 24.83 8.05 4.78
CA LEU A 142 25.49 8.71 3.64
C LEU A 142 26.65 7.86 3.11
N GLU A 143 27.46 7.28 3.98
CA GLU A 143 28.54 6.36 3.60
C GLU A 143 27.99 5.08 2.95
N TRP A 144 26.88 4.55 3.47
CA TRP A 144 26.20 3.41 2.85
C TRP A 144 25.75 3.74 1.43
N ALA A 145 25.13 4.90 1.22
CA ALA A 145 24.69 5.33 -0.10
C ALA A 145 25.86 5.54 -1.07
N MET A 146 26.98 6.12 -0.59
CA MET A 146 28.20 6.27 -1.38
C MET A 146 28.79 4.90 -1.76
N ALA A 147 28.88 3.97 -0.80
CA ALA A 147 29.38 2.61 -1.04
C ALA A 147 28.48 1.82 -2.01
N LEU A 148 27.18 2.11 -2.02
CA LEU A 148 26.20 1.54 -2.95
C LEU A 148 26.13 2.28 -4.29
N GLN A 149 27.00 3.27 -4.51
CA GLN A 149 27.10 4.06 -5.74
C GLN A 149 25.81 4.81 -6.09
N ALA A 150 25.09 5.35 -5.09
CA ALA A 150 23.98 6.27 -5.32
C ALA A 150 24.42 7.42 -6.25
N ALA A 151 23.55 7.82 -7.18
CA ALA A 151 23.85 8.80 -8.22
C ALA A 151 24.27 10.17 -7.66
N LEU A 152 23.68 10.57 -6.54
CA LEU A 152 24.11 11.74 -5.77
C LEU A 152 24.01 11.46 -4.27
N VAL A 153 25.08 11.73 -3.54
CA VAL A 153 25.04 11.82 -2.08
C VAL A 153 25.45 13.22 -1.69
N GLY A 154 24.64 13.87 -0.86
CA GLY A 154 24.87 15.24 -0.40
C GLY A 154 24.55 15.43 1.07
N ARG A 155 24.95 16.57 1.60
CA ARG A 155 24.67 17.01 2.97
C ARG A 155 24.29 18.49 2.97
N GLY A 156 23.31 18.87 3.77
CA GLY A 156 22.93 20.27 3.94
C GLY A 156 22.31 20.54 5.31
N THR A 157 21.88 21.78 5.51
CA THR A 157 21.23 22.24 6.75
C THR A 157 19.96 23.02 6.42
N LEU A 158 18.99 23.01 7.33
CA LEU A 158 17.81 23.87 7.22
C LEU A 158 18.12 25.34 7.52
N GLU A 159 19.30 25.63 8.08
CA GLU A 159 19.76 27.00 8.37
C GLU A 159 20.23 27.75 7.11
N GLU A 160 20.52 27.01 6.03
CA GLU A 160 20.95 27.53 4.73
C GLU A 160 19.96 27.08 3.63
N PRO A 161 18.72 27.63 3.63
CA PRO A 161 17.62 27.13 2.82
C PRO A 161 17.86 27.24 1.30
N ASP A 162 18.63 28.25 0.86
CA ASP A 162 18.94 28.45 -0.56
C ASP A 162 19.95 27.41 -1.06
N ASP A 163 20.98 27.10 -0.26
CA ASP A 163 21.96 26.07 -0.60
C ASP A 163 21.33 24.67 -0.58
N LEU A 164 20.47 24.38 0.40
CA LEU A 164 19.71 23.13 0.44
C LEU A 164 18.72 23.02 -0.73
N ALA A 165 18.05 24.11 -1.12
CA ALA A 165 17.21 24.13 -2.32
C ALA A 165 18.03 23.85 -3.59
N GLY A 166 19.21 24.46 -3.72
CA GLY A 166 20.14 24.19 -4.82
C GLY A 166 20.57 22.72 -4.88
N LEU A 167 20.88 22.11 -3.73
CA LEU A 167 21.25 20.70 -3.64
C LEU A 167 20.09 19.75 -4.00
N ILE A 168 18.86 20.05 -3.56
CA ILE A 168 17.67 19.28 -3.94
C ILE A 168 17.40 19.42 -5.44
N SER A 169 17.54 20.62 -6.02
CA SER A 169 17.38 20.81 -7.46
C SER A 169 18.39 19.97 -8.25
N GLN A 170 19.67 19.98 -7.82
CA GLN A 170 20.70 19.13 -8.42
C GLN A 170 20.37 17.63 -8.32
N ALA A 171 19.78 17.20 -7.21
CA ALA A 171 19.34 15.81 -7.02
C ALA A 171 18.16 15.44 -7.94
N PHE A 172 17.22 16.36 -8.17
CA PHE A 172 16.12 16.13 -9.13
C PHE A 172 16.61 16.01 -10.58
N ASP A 173 17.67 16.72 -10.92
CA ASP A 173 18.24 16.69 -12.27
C ASP A 173 19.26 15.56 -12.46
N THR A 174 19.60 14.82 -11.38
CA THR A 174 20.50 13.66 -11.43
C THR A 174 19.69 12.38 -11.68
N PRO A 175 19.90 11.65 -12.79
CA PRO A 175 19.18 10.42 -13.08
C PRO A 175 19.61 9.29 -12.13
N GLY A 176 18.83 9.04 -11.09
CA GLY A 176 19.11 7.94 -10.15
C GLY A 176 18.71 8.23 -8.72
N PHE A 177 19.19 7.37 -7.82
CA PHE A 177 18.92 7.49 -6.40
C PHE A 177 19.80 8.58 -5.80
N SER A 178 19.16 9.56 -5.17
CA SER A 178 19.85 10.64 -4.46
C SER A 178 19.55 10.59 -2.97
N LEU A 179 20.57 10.74 -2.12
CA LEU A 179 20.41 10.85 -0.67
C LEU A 179 21.05 12.15 -0.17
N ILE A 180 20.23 13.02 0.43
CA ILE A 180 20.67 14.27 1.06
C ILE A 180 20.46 14.13 2.56
N GLY A 181 21.54 14.17 3.33
CA GLY A 181 21.49 14.20 4.79
C GLY A 181 21.31 15.64 5.30
N VAL A 182 20.36 15.85 6.20
CA VAL A 182 20.17 17.14 6.89
C VAL A 182 20.75 17.05 8.29
N THR A 183 21.62 18.00 8.62
CA THR A 183 22.36 18.09 9.89
C THR A 183 22.42 19.52 10.39
N TYR A 184 22.64 19.70 11.69
CA TYR A 184 23.00 21.00 12.30
C TYR A 184 24.48 21.05 12.73
N ALA A 185 25.25 20.01 12.42
CA ALA A 185 26.65 19.93 12.76
C ALA A 185 27.49 20.77 11.78
N SER A 186 27.86 21.97 12.20
CA SER A 186 28.59 22.96 11.39
C SER A 186 30.01 22.54 10.98
N HIS A 187 30.57 21.48 11.57
CA HIS A 187 31.91 20.98 11.24
C HIS A 187 31.90 19.92 10.13
N LEU A 188 30.72 19.45 9.71
CA LEU A 188 30.62 18.45 8.64
C LEU A 188 30.66 19.13 7.27
N GLU A 189 31.29 18.47 6.30
CA GLU A 189 31.32 18.93 4.90
C GLU A 189 29.90 19.03 4.32
N MET A 190 29.54 20.19 3.77
CA MET A 190 28.22 20.45 3.17
C MET A 190 28.29 20.40 1.63
N GLY A 191 27.14 20.28 0.99
CA GLY A 191 27.02 20.21 -0.47
C GLY A 191 27.03 18.77 -1.00
N VAL A 192 27.56 18.59 -2.21
CA VAL A 192 27.65 17.28 -2.86
C VAL A 192 28.89 16.54 -2.36
N LEU A 193 28.69 15.36 -1.77
CA LEU A 193 29.76 14.50 -1.26
C LEU A 193 30.21 13.46 -2.28
N SER A 194 29.29 13.00 -3.14
CA SER A 194 29.59 12.01 -4.17
C SER A 194 28.61 12.09 -5.34
N ARG A 195 29.11 11.75 -6.53
CA ARG A 195 28.33 11.54 -7.75
C ARG A 195 28.80 10.27 -8.45
N THR A 196 27.87 9.55 -9.07
CA THR A 196 28.18 8.38 -9.89
C THR A 196 27.38 8.41 -11.19
N ASP A 197 28.00 7.98 -12.28
CA ASP A 197 27.37 7.93 -13.61
C ASP A 197 26.69 6.59 -13.88
N TYR A 198 26.01 6.05 -12.87
CA TYR A 198 25.30 4.78 -13.00
C TYR A 198 23.90 5.02 -13.60
N PRO A 199 23.45 4.26 -14.61
CA PRO A 199 22.14 4.50 -15.23
C PRO A 199 20.96 4.34 -14.27
N GLU A 200 19.91 5.14 -14.44
CA GLU A 200 18.66 4.97 -13.70
C GLU A 200 17.96 3.66 -14.09
N PHE A 201 17.43 2.96 -13.08
CA PHE A 201 16.87 1.61 -13.24
C PHE A 201 15.70 1.54 -14.22
N PHE A 202 14.67 2.35 -14.02
CA PHE A 202 13.45 2.28 -14.81
C PHE A 202 13.65 2.75 -16.25
N ASP A 203 14.55 3.70 -16.50
CA ASP A 203 14.96 4.11 -17.84
C ASP A 203 15.72 3.00 -18.55
N SER A 204 16.60 2.31 -17.83
CA SER A 204 17.28 1.12 -18.35
C SER A 204 16.29 -0.01 -18.64
N TYR A 205 15.34 -0.25 -17.73
CA TYR A 205 14.29 -1.26 -17.89
C TYR A 205 13.35 -0.92 -19.06
N ARG A 206 12.96 0.34 -19.24
CA ARG A 206 12.13 0.80 -20.36
C ARG A 206 12.85 0.63 -21.69
N ARG A 207 14.14 0.99 -21.77
CA ARG A 207 14.95 0.76 -22.97
C ARG A 207 15.08 -0.73 -23.30
N TRP A 208 15.38 -1.55 -22.30
CA TRP A 208 15.45 -3.01 -22.47
C TRP A 208 14.10 -3.60 -22.89
N SER A 209 13.00 -3.14 -22.30
CA SER A 209 11.67 -3.68 -22.56
C SER A 209 10.99 -3.16 -23.82
N ALA A 210 11.55 -2.14 -24.47
CA ALA A 210 10.97 -1.52 -25.66
C ALA A 210 10.74 -2.53 -26.79
N SER A 211 11.65 -3.48 -27.00
CA SER A 211 11.50 -4.53 -28.02
C SER A 211 10.39 -5.54 -27.71
N PHE A 212 9.99 -5.70 -26.45
CA PHE A 212 8.87 -6.57 -26.07
C PHE A 212 7.51 -5.87 -26.15
N ARG A 213 7.47 -4.53 -26.22
CA ARG A 213 6.19 -3.79 -26.37
C ARG A 213 5.56 -4.02 -27.74
N ASP A 214 6.38 -4.15 -28.77
CA ASP A 214 5.95 -4.48 -30.14
C ASP A 214 5.43 -5.92 -30.26
N LEU A 215 5.76 -6.79 -29.28
CA LEU A 215 5.18 -8.13 -29.19
C LEU A 215 3.75 -8.15 -28.66
N SER A 216 3.14 -7.00 -28.37
CA SER A 216 1.70 -6.95 -28.06
C SER A 216 0.85 -7.18 -29.32
N ASP A 217 1.32 -6.74 -30.49
CA ASP A 217 0.68 -7.00 -31.79
C ASP A 217 1.04 -8.39 -32.36
N THR A 218 2.16 -8.97 -31.91
CA THR A 218 2.53 -10.37 -32.20
C THR A 218 2.31 -11.30 -31.01
N ALA A 219 1.57 -10.86 -29.98
CA ALA A 219 1.16 -11.75 -28.91
C ALA A 219 0.46 -12.92 -29.59
N PRO A 220 0.81 -14.19 -29.27
CA PRO A 220 0.21 -15.32 -29.96
C PRO A 220 -1.30 -15.13 -29.94
N LYS A 221 -1.88 -14.94 -31.15
CA LYS A 221 -3.32 -14.83 -31.34
C LYS A 221 -3.93 -16.07 -30.69
N GLY A 222 -4.47 -15.91 -29.49
CA GLY A 222 -4.94 -17.03 -28.67
C GLY A 222 -4.53 -17.02 -27.18
N MET A 223 -3.70 -16.10 -26.70
CA MET A 223 -3.31 -16.05 -25.26
C MET A 223 -3.80 -14.82 -24.48
N GLY A 224 -4.76 -14.10 -25.05
CA GLY A 224 -5.76 -13.38 -24.28
C GLY A 224 -7.09 -13.90 -24.78
N THR A 225 -7.77 -14.73 -24.00
CA THR A 225 -9.23 -14.81 -24.17
C THR A 225 -9.71 -13.40 -23.87
N THR A 226 -10.04 -12.61 -24.90
CA THR A 226 -10.89 -11.45 -24.75
C THR A 226 -12.25 -11.99 -24.32
N VAL A 227 -12.36 -12.37 -23.04
CA VAL A 227 -13.64 -12.74 -22.45
C VAL A 227 -14.40 -11.43 -22.43
N THR A 228 -15.40 -11.32 -23.29
CA THR A 228 -16.29 -10.17 -23.26
C THR A 228 -16.97 -10.21 -21.90
N PRO A 229 -16.91 -9.11 -21.10
CA PRO A 229 -17.63 -9.03 -19.84
C PRO A 229 -19.08 -9.47 -20.05
N LYS A 230 -19.54 -10.45 -19.27
CA LYS A 230 -20.95 -10.88 -19.35
C LYS A 230 -21.92 -9.86 -18.77
N THR A 231 -21.42 -8.83 -18.09
CA THR A 231 -22.20 -7.73 -17.51
C THR A 231 -21.54 -6.40 -17.86
N ASP A 232 -22.33 -5.33 -17.83
CA ASP A 232 -21.92 -3.96 -18.15
C ASP A 232 -21.62 -3.11 -16.90
N ILE A 233 -21.60 -3.73 -15.70
CA ILE A 233 -21.33 -3.03 -14.45
C ILE A 233 -19.92 -2.43 -14.46
N ARG A 234 -19.81 -1.11 -14.32
CA ARG A 234 -18.50 -0.44 -14.35
C ARG A 234 -17.63 -0.78 -13.14
N ARG A 235 -18.26 -0.89 -11.97
CA ARG A 235 -17.58 -1.17 -10.70
C ARG A 235 -18.59 -1.75 -9.71
N TYR A 236 -18.22 -2.86 -9.10
CA TYR A 236 -18.94 -3.49 -8.01
C TYR A 236 -17.96 -3.83 -6.90
N GLU A 237 -18.29 -3.45 -5.67
CA GLU A 237 -17.42 -3.57 -4.51
C GLU A 237 -17.95 -4.60 -3.52
N VAL A 238 -17.19 -5.67 -3.29
CA VAL A 238 -17.49 -6.69 -2.28
C VAL A 238 -16.46 -6.63 -1.17
N ARG A 239 -16.92 -6.54 0.09
CA ARG A 239 -16.07 -6.68 1.27
C ARG A 239 -16.51 -7.89 2.09
N ILE A 240 -15.58 -8.77 2.42
CA ILE A 240 -15.82 -9.91 3.34
C ILE A 240 -14.89 -9.74 4.54
N VAL A 241 -15.47 -9.74 5.73
CA VAL A 241 -14.74 -9.50 6.99
C VAL A 241 -15.10 -10.57 8.02
N GLY A 242 -14.08 -11.20 8.59
CA GLY A 242 -14.23 -12.19 9.64
C GLY A 242 -13.01 -12.26 10.54
N LEU A 243 -12.83 -13.41 11.18
CA LEU A 243 -11.70 -13.68 12.06
C LEU A 243 -10.71 -14.61 11.35
N GLY A 244 -9.46 -14.61 11.82
CA GLY A 244 -8.45 -15.59 11.40
C GLY A 244 -8.98 -17.01 11.56
N GLY A 245 -8.99 -17.77 10.47
CA GLY A 245 -9.57 -19.11 10.43
C GLY A 245 -10.97 -19.21 9.80
N HIS A 246 -11.58 -18.10 9.35
CA HIS A 246 -12.84 -18.10 8.57
C HIS A 246 -12.62 -18.26 7.05
N GLY A 247 -11.39 -18.41 6.57
CA GLY A 247 -11.12 -18.59 5.13
C GLY A 247 -11.34 -17.36 4.25
N VAL A 248 -11.41 -16.15 4.83
CA VAL A 248 -11.66 -14.88 4.12
C VAL A 248 -10.67 -14.64 2.96
N LYS A 249 -9.37 -14.94 3.16
CA LYS A 249 -8.35 -14.79 2.09
C LYS A 249 -8.66 -15.66 0.87
N VAL A 250 -9.03 -16.91 1.11
CA VAL A 250 -9.36 -17.87 0.06
C VAL A 250 -10.62 -17.42 -0.66
N ALA A 251 -11.62 -16.93 0.07
CA ALA A 251 -12.83 -16.38 -0.51
C ALA A 251 -12.52 -15.25 -1.49
N GLY A 252 -11.68 -14.28 -1.10
CA GLY A 252 -11.32 -13.18 -2.00
C GLY A 252 -10.63 -13.64 -3.29
N THR A 253 -9.75 -14.63 -3.21
CA THR A 253 -9.08 -15.18 -4.39
C THR A 253 -10.04 -15.92 -5.30
N VAL A 254 -10.92 -16.75 -4.73
CA VAL A 254 -11.95 -17.47 -5.50
C VAL A 254 -12.90 -16.50 -6.18
N LEU A 255 -13.37 -15.46 -5.48
CA LEU A 255 -14.26 -14.45 -6.07
C LEU A 255 -13.58 -13.67 -7.19
N SER A 256 -12.31 -13.29 -7.01
CA SER A 256 -11.55 -12.55 -8.02
C SER A 256 -11.30 -13.40 -9.27
N GLU A 257 -10.98 -14.69 -9.10
CA GLU A 257 -10.83 -15.63 -10.22
C GLU A 257 -12.16 -15.92 -10.91
N ALA A 258 -13.25 -16.06 -10.15
CA ALA A 258 -14.59 -16.25 -10.71
C ALA A 258 -15.05 -15.03 -11.52
N ALA A 259 -14.91 -13.82 -10.98
CA ALA A 259 -15.22 -12.59 -11.70
C ALA A 259 -14.31 -12.40 -12.92
N GLY A 260 -13.00 -12.58 -12.74
CA GLY A 260 -12.00 -12.30 -13.77
C GLY A 260 -11.99 -13.31 -14.92
N ILE A 261 -11.87 -14.59 -14.57
CA ILE A 261 -11.71 -15.69 -15.53
C ILE A 261 -13.08 -16.23 -15.94
N GLY A 262 -13.99 -16.40 -14.98
CA GLY A 262 -15.31 -16.97 -15.22
C GLY A 262 -16.28 -16.01 -15.91
N GLU A 263 -16.27 -14.73 -15.52
CA GLU A 263 -17.21 -13.72 -16.06
C GLU A 263 -16.58 -12.73 -17.04
N GLY A 264 -15.26 -12.74 -17.20
CA GLY A 264 -14.53 -11.84 -18.10
C GLY A 264 -14.42 -10.41 -17.59
N LEU A 265 -14.65 -10.18 -16.30
CA LEU A 265 -14.54 -8.86 -15.69
C LEU A 265 -13.07 -8.53 -15.38
N TRP A 266 -12.76 -7.26 -15.23
CA TRP A 266 -11.54 -6.86 -14.53
C TRP A 266 -11.79 -7.03 -13.04
N ALA A 267 -10.91 -7.74 -12.33
CA ALA A 267 -11.06 -7.98 -10.90
C ALA A 267 -9.74 -7.71 -10.17
N THR A 268 -9.84 -7.11 -8.98
CA THR A 268 -8.71 -6.90 -8.07
C THR A 268 -9.07 -7.34 -6.66
N GLN A 269 -8.06 -7.75 -5.91
CA GLN A 269 -8.19 -8.16 -4.52
C GLN A 269 -7.26 -7.33 -3.64
N ARG A 270 -7.77 -6.79 -2.54
CA ARG A 270 -6.98 -6.23 -1.44
C ARG A 270 -7.31 -6.99 -0.17
N GLY A 271 -6.32 -7.48 0.55
CA GLY A 271 -6.53 -8.18 1.81
C GLY A 271 -5.81 -7.49 2.96
N GLU A 272 -6.43 -7.48 4.14
CA GLU A 272 -5.83 -7.02 5.38
C GLU A 272 -5.95 -8.11 6.45
N TYR A 273 -4.84 -8.41 7.10
CA TYR A 273 -4.77 -9.44 8.12
C TYR A 273 -3.94 -8.89 9.28
N GLY A 274 -4.49 -8.94 10.49
CA GLY A 274 -3.73 -8.54 11.68
C GLY A 274 -2.49 -9.42 11.89
N SER A 275 -1.47 -8.88 12.54
CA SER A 275 -0.25 -9.60 12.96
C SER A 275 -0.51 -10.66 14.05
N ALA A 276 -1.72 -10.70 14.60
CA ALA A 276 -2.12 -11.67 15.62
C ALA A 276 -2.17 -13.10 15.06
N THR A 277 -1.54 -14.03 15.75
CA THR A 277 -1.36 -15.42 15.30
C THR A 277 -2.65 -16.24 15.23
N ARG A 278 -3.72 -15.86 15.94
CA ARG A 278 -5.08 -16.44 15.84
C ARG A 278 -6.16 -15.41 16.24
N GLY A 279 -7.34 -15.51 15.62
CA GLY A 279 -8.53 -14.72 16.00
C GLY A 279 -8.47 -13.23 15.65
N GLY A 280 -7.39 -12.74 15.05
CA GLY A 280 -7.30 -11.37 14.55
C GLY A 280 -8.29 -11.11 13.42
N LEU A 281 -8.63 -9.83 13.21
CA LEU A 281 -9.46 -9.40 12.11
C LEU A 281 -8.81 -9.80 10.77
N SER A 282 -9.63 -10.37 9.89
CA SER A 282 -9.26 -10.75 8.55
C SER A 282 -10.28 -10.14 7.59
N MET A 283 -9.82 -9.31 6.67
CA MET A 283 -10.65 -8.60 5.71
C MET A 283 -10.14 -8.86 4.29
N VAL A 284 -11.07 -8.94 3.35
CA VAL A 284 -10.75 -8.87 1.92
C VAL A 284 -11.77 -8.01 1.19
N ASP A 285 -11.25 -7.14 0.34
CA ASP A 285 -11.99 -6.42 -0.68
C ASP A 285 -11.76 -7.11 -2.02
N VAL A 286 -12.85 -7.27 -2.77
CA VAL A 286 -12.82 -7.72 -4.15
C VAL A 286 -13.63 -6.71 -4.96
N VAL A 287 -12.93 -6.02 -5.85
CA VAL A 287 -13.51 -4.98 -6.70
C VAL A 287 -13.42 -5.46 -8.14
N PHE A 288 -14.54 -5.44 -8.85
CA PHE A 288 -14.61 -5.88 -10.24
C PHE A 288 -15.54 -5.03 -11.10
N GLY A 289 -15.34 -5.09 -12.43
CA GLY A 289 -16.18 -4.38 -13.40
C GLY A 289 -15.83 -4.70 -14.85
N CYS A 290 -16.65 -4.21 -15.78
CA CYS A 290 -16.46 -4.36 -17.23
C CYS A 290 -15.27 -3.54 -17.77
N GLU A 291 -14.76 -2.59 -16.97
CA GLU A 291 -13.62 -1.75 -17.27
C GLU A 291 -12.47 -1.99 -16.27
N ARG A 292 -11.25 -1.59 -16.64
CA ARG A 292 -10.05 -1.77 -15.82
C ARG A 292 -10.23 -1.14 -14.43
N VAL A 293 -10.04 -1.95 -13.39
CA VAL A 293 -10.04 -1.48 -11.99
C VAL A 293 -8.70 -0.80 -11.67
N SER A 294 -8.73 0.51 -11.41
CA SER A 294 -7.55 1.32 -11.05
C SER A 294 -7.24 1.34 -9.56
N TYR A 295 -8.28 1.19 -8.70
CA TYR A 295 -8.17 1.21 -7.24
C TYR A 295 -8.80 -0.05 -6.63
N PRO A 296 -8.04 -0.85 -5.85
CA PRO A 296 -8.48 -2.17 -5.37
C PRO A 296 -9.22 -2.16 -4.03
N GLY A 297 -9.37 -0.99 -3.38
CA GLY A 297 -10.10 -0.89 -2.11
C GLY A 297 -11.61 -0.77 -2.34
N ALA A 298 -12.40 -1.29 -1.38
CA ALA A 298 -13.84 -1.10 -1.32
C ALA A 298 -14.18 -0.03 -0.25
N ASP A 299 -14.26 1.23 -0.64
CA ASP A 299 -14.54 2.31 0.33
C ASP A 299 -16.02 2.35 0.71
N GLN A 300 -16.90 2.04 -0.25
CA GLN A 300 -18.34 1.97 -0.07
C GLN A 300 -18.90 0.70 -0.73
N PRO A 301 -18.74 -0.47 -0.08
CA PRO A 301 -19.12 -1.74 -0.69
C PRO A 301 -20.59 -1.77 -1.07
N ASP A 302 -20.87 -2.27 -2.29
CA ASP A 302 -22.21 -2.64 -2.72
C ASP A 302 -22.69 -3.90 -1.96
N LEU A 303 -21.76 -4.72 -1.47
CA LEU A 303 -22.05 -5.88 -0.62
C LEU A 303 -20.98 -6.08 0.46
N LEU A 304 -21.39 -6.07 1.73
CA LEU A 304 -20.56 -6.39 2.89
C LEU A 304 -21.04 -7.71 3.53
N VAL A 305 -20.15 -8.68 3.69
CA VAL A 305 -20.37 -9.88 4.51
C VAL A 305 -19.56 -9.78 5.80
N ALA A 306 -20.25 -9.65 6.92
CA ALA A 306 -19.65 -9.48 8.25
C ALA A 306 -19.87 -10.72 9.13
N LEU A 307 -18.77 -11.39 9.48
CA LEU A 307 -18.74 -12.65 10.22
C LEU A 307 -18.33 -12.49 11.69
N SER A 308 -18.39 -11.26 12.23
CA SER A 308 -18.09 -10.98 13.63
C SER A 308 -18.64 -9.63 14.08
N GLN A 309 -18.89 -9.47 15.37
CA GLN A 309 -19.28 -8.20 15.97
C GLN A 309 -18.28 -7.06 15.68
N ASN A 310 -16.98 -7.37 15.63
CA ASN A 310 -15.95 -6.37 15.35
C ASN A 310 -15.99 -5.90 13.88
N ALA A 311 -16.31 -6.81 12.95
CA ALA A 311 -16.54 -6.45 11.55
C ALA A 311 -17.69 -5.46 11.38
N ILE A 312 -18.80 -5.67 12.10
CA ILE A 312 -19.94 -4.75 12.12
C ILE A 312 -19.54 -3.38 12.67
N LYS A 313 -18.83 -3.34 13.81
CA LYS A 313 -18.40 -2.08 14.42
C LYS A 313 -17.52 -1.25 13.49
N LEU A 314 -16.58 -1.89 12.80
CA LEU A 314 -15.61 -1.21 11.94
C LEU A 314 -16.19 -0.84 10.56
N TYR A 315 -17.04 -1.68 9.97
CA TYR A 315 -17.42 -1.55 8.56
C TYR A 315 -18.93 -1.52 8.30
N GLY A 316 -19.78 -1.79 9.30
CA GLY A 316 -21.24 -1.84 9.10
C GLY A 316 -21.83 -0.53 8.56
N HIS A 317 -21.17 0.60 8.84
CA HIS A 317 -21.58 1.93 8.38
C HIS A 317 -21.03 2.30 6.98
N THR A 318 -20.17 1.48 6.36
CA THR A 318 -19.53 1.81 5.08
C THR A 318 -20.34 1.33 3.87
N VAL A 319 -21.36 0.49 4.07
CA VAL A 319 -22.17 -0.05 2.96
C VAL A 319 -22.87 1.08 2.23
N LYS A 320 -22.77 1.07 0.90
CA LYS A 320 -23.40 2.08 0.03
C LYS A 320 -24.92 2.03 0.17
N ARG A 321 -25.58 3.17 -0.05
CA ARG A 321 -27.05 3.24 -0.07
C ARG A 321 -27.62 2.29 -1.14
N GLY A 322 -28.49 1.38 -0.72
CA GLY A 322 -29.06 0.33 -1.58
C GLY A 322 -28.17 -0.91 -1.75
N GLY A 323 -27.00 -0.94 -1.10
CA GLY A 323 -26.16 -2.13 -1.00
C GLY A 323 -26.65 -3.11 0.07
N TYR A 324 -26.05 -4.28 0.11
CA TYR A 324 -26.40 -5.35 1.03
C TYR A 324 -25.40 -5.47 2.19
N LEU A 325 -25.91 -5.55 3.42
CA LEU A 325 -25.16 -5.97 4.59
C LEU A 325 -25.62 -7.36 5.00
N VAL A 326 -24.78 -8.38 4.79
CA VAL A 326 -24.99 -9.72 5.34
C VAL A 326 -24.27 -9.82 6.67
N ALA A 327 -24.98 -10.23 7.72
CA ALA A 327 -24.41 -10.41 9.04
C ALA A 327 -24.75 -11.80 9.59
N ASP A 328 -23.76 -12.44 10.21
CA ASP A 328 -23.99 -13.72 10.87
C ASP A 328 -24.65 -13.52 12.24
N PRO A 329 -25.93 -13.92 12.43
CA PRO A 329 -26.66 -13.71 13.67
C PRO A 329 -26.05 -14.44 14.87
N ASP A 330 -25.22 -15.46 14.65
CA ASP A 330 -24.54 -16.21 15.71
C ASP A 330 -23.22 -15.55 16.13
N GLN A 331 -22.74 -14.56 15.39
CA GLN A 331 -21.44 -13.92 15.59
C GLN A 331 -21.55 -12.42 15.96
N VAL A 332 -22.78 -11.93 16.13
CA VAL A 332 -23.08 -10.53 16.48
C VAL A 332 -24.04 -10.50 17.67
N ASP A 333 -23.88 -9.50 18.54
CA ASP A 333 -24.72 -9.32 19.72
C ASP A 333 -26.11 -8.79 19.33
N VAL A 334 -26.12 -7.82 18.40
CA VAL A 334 -27.33 -7.20 17.86
C VAL A 334 -27.15 -7.07 16.35
N LEU A 335 -28.13 -7.58 15.60
CA LEU A 335 -28.16 -7.46 14.15
C LEU A 335 -28.44 -5.98 13.78
N PRO A 336 -27.59 -5.33 12.95
CA PRO A 336 -27.85 -3.97 12.50
C PRO A 336 -29.17 -3.86 11.73
N GLU A 337 -29.80 -2.70 11.80
CA GLU A 337 -31.00 -2.42 11.02
C GLU A 337 -30.72 -2.53 9.51
N GLY A 338 -31.59 -3.24 8.79
CA GLY A 338 -31.43 -3.50 7.36
C GLY A 338 -30.40 -4.58 6.99
N ALA A 339 -29.72 -5.21 7.97
CA ALA A 339 -28.84 -6.33 7.69
C ALA A 339 -29.61 -7.63 7.42
N LEU A 340 -29.14 -8.39 6.44
CA LEU A 340 -29.64 -9.71 6.08
C LEU A 340 -29.01 -10.78 6.98
N PRO A 341 -29.80 -11.50 7.81
CA PRO A 341 -29.27 -12.50 8.73
C PRO A 341 -28.99 -13.82 8.01
N VAL A 342 -27.72 -14.24 7.94
CA VAL A 342 -27.34 -15.55 7.37
C VAL A 342 -26.40 -16.27 8.33
N PRO A 343 -26.73 -17.47 8.85
CA PRO A 343 -25.91 -18.18 9.85
C PRO A 343 -24.68 -18.86 9.22
N ILE A 344 -23.79 -18.06 8.66
CA ILE A 344 -22.66 -18.47 7.80
C ILE A 344 -21.70 -19.44 8.51
N VAL A 345 -21.28 -19.10 9.72
CA VAL A 345 -20.32 -19.91 10.51
C VAL A 345 -20.96 -21.22 10.96
N ARG A 346 -22.26 -21.21 11.29
CA ARG A 346 -23.00 -22.42 11.62
C ARG A 346 -23.09 -23.36 10.41
N ILE A 347 -23.53 -22.85 9.25
CA ILE A 347 -23.60 -23.60 7.99
C ILE A 347 -22.23 -24.23 7.67
N ALA A 348 -21.15 -23.45 7.80
CA ALA A 348 -19.79 -23.95 7.54
C ALA A 348 -19.41 -25.13 8.45
N ARG A 349 -19.72 -25.04 9.76
CA ARG A 349 -19.44 -26.10 10.74
C ARG A 349 -20.28 -27.34 10.49
N GLU A 350 -21.57 -27.20 10.20
CA GLU A 350 -22.48 -28.33 9.99
C GLU A 350 -22.15 -29.13 8.73
N ILE A 351 -21.71 -28.46 7.65
CA ILE A 351 -21.42 -29.13 6.37
C ILE A 351 -19.99 -29.68 6.32
N THR A 352 -19.02 -28.92 6.86
CA THR A 352 -17.59 -29.21 6.65
C THR A 352 -16.81 -29.59 7.89
N ASP A 353 -17.44 -29.57 9.07
CA ASP A 353 -16.79 -29.77 10.36
C ASP A 353 -15.70 -28.71 10.65
N SER A 354 -15.70 -27.58 9.92
CA SER A 354 -14.66 -26.56 9.99
C SER A 354 -15.18 -25.14 9.78
N PRO A 355 -14.80 -24.17 10.64
CA PRO A 355 -15.15 -22.77 10.44
C PRO A 355 -14.42 -22.12 9.26
N ILE A 356 -13.37 -22.75 8.72
CA ILE A 356 -12.61 -22.22 7.57
C ILE A 356 -13.44 -22.08 6.30
N THR A 357 -14.49 -22.90 6.18
CA THR A 357 -15.41 -22.85 5.04
C THR A 357 -16.39 -21.68 5.12
N ALA A 358 -16.42 -20.91 6.22
CA ALA A 358 -17.27 -19.71 6.34
C ALA A 358 -17.04 -18.72 5.19
N GLY A 359 -15.79 -18.59 4.71
CA GLY A 359 -15.46 -17.78 3.54
C GLY A 359 -16.12 -18.31 2.27
N VAL A 360 -16.19 -19.62 2.08
CA VAL A 360 -16.86 -20.24 0.91
C VAL A 360 -18.38 -20.11 1.01
N VAL A 361 -18.96 -20.27 2.19
CA VAL A 361 -20.40 -19.99 2.42
C VAL A 361 -20.70 -18.50 2.12
N SER A 362 -19.81 -17.60 2.51
CA SER A 362 -19.92 -16.15 2.20
C SER A 362 -19.95 -15.89 0.69
N LEU A 363 -19.19 -16.64 -0.12
CA LEU A 363 -19.25 -16.54 -1.58
C LEU A 363 -20.61 -16.93 -2.16
N GLY A 364 -21.31 -17.86 -1.50
CA GLY A 364 -22.69 -18.21 -1.87
C GLY A 364 -23.62 -17.01 -1.69
N CYS A 365 -23.42 -16.28 -0.59
CA CYS A 365 -24.15 -15.03 -0.33
C CYS A 365 -23.85 -13.98 -1.41
N VAL A 366 -22.58 -13.83 -1.79
CA VAL A 366 -22.16 -12.91 -2.86
C VAL A 366 -22.81 -13.28 -4.20
N ALA A 367 -22.82 -14.55 -4.59
CA ALA A 367 -23.48 -14.99 -5.84
C ALA A 367 -24.99 -14.75 -5.82
N ALA A 368 -25.65 -14.94 -4.67
CA ALA A 368 -27.09 -14.74 -4.54
C ALA A 368 -27.49 -13.27 -4.64
N LEU A 369 -26.70 -12.37 -4.03
CA LEU A 369 -27.06 -10.97 -3.84
C LEU A 369 -26.49 -10.03 -4.92
N SER A 370 -25.30 -10.33 -5.45
CA SER A 370 -24.68 -9.43 -6.43
C SER A 370 -25.35 -9.50 -7.80
N GLY A 371 -25.77 -10.69 -8.24
CA GLY A 371 -26.20 -10.94 -9.62
C GLY A 371 -25.10 -10.73 -10.68
N MET A 372 -23.87 -10.43 -10.28
CA MET A 372 -22.76 -10.09 -11.19
C MET A 372 -21.80 -11.26 -11.41
N VAL A 373 -21.68 -12.15 -10.42
CA VAL A 373 -20.85 -13.36 -10.51
C VAL A 373 -21.73 -14.57 -10.25
N SER A 374 -21.83 -15.44 -11.26
CA SER A 374 -22.69 -16.61 -11.21
C SER A 374 -22.19 -17.64 -10.20
N LEU A 375 -23.13 -18.37 -9.61
CA LEU A 375 -22.81 -19.47 -8.70
C LEU A 375 -21.88 -20.51 -9.37
N GLU A 376 -22.09 -20.79 -10.66
CA GLU A 376 -21.27 -21.74 -11.42
C GLU A 376 -19.83 -21.25 -11.63
N ALA A 377 -19.62 -19.98 -11.96
CA ALA A 377 -18.26 -19.42 -12.04
C ALA A 377 -17.52 -19.52 -10.70
N ILE A 378 -18.22 -19.29 -9.58
CA ILE A 378 -17.65 -19.47 -8.25
C ILE A 378 -17.35 -20.94 -7.97
N LYS A 379 -18.24 -21.88 -8.30
CA LYS A 379 -18.00 -23.33 -8.14
C LYS A 379 -16.73 -23.78 -8.87
N GLU A 380 -16.55 -23.35 -10.13
CA GLU A 380 -15.36 -23.67 -10.92
C GLU A 380 -14.07 -23.13 -10.25
N ALA A 381 -14.11 -21.90 -9.75
CA ALA A 381 -12.99 -21.29 -9.03
C ALA A 381 -12.71 -22.01 -7.68
N VAL A 382 -13.75 -22.41 -6.94
CA VAL A 382 -13.61 -23.22 -5.71
C VAL A 382 -12.89 -24.52 -6.02
N VAL A 383 -13.33 -25.27 -7.05
CA VAL A 383 -12.72 -26.56 -7.44
C VAL A 383 -11.23 -26.41 -7.76
N LYS A 384 -10.83 -25.33 -8.43
CA LYS A 384 -9.42 -25.04 -8.74
C LYS A 384 -8.61 -24.72 -7.49
N LYS A 385 -9.20 -24.05 -6.50
CA LYS A 385 -8.49 -23.55 -5.32
C LYS A 385 -8.41 -24.51 -4.14
N VAL A 386 -9.45 -25.33 -3.93
CA VAL A 386 -9.53 -26.22 -2.77
C VAL A 386 -9.01 -27.63 -3.07
N PRO A 387 -8.39 -28.31 -2.09
CA PRO A 387 -7.91 -29.69 -2.27
C PRO A 387 -9.03 -30.64 -2.68
N VAL A 388 -8.71 -31.62 -3.54
CA VAL A 388 -9.67 -32.60 -4.09
C VAL A 388 -10.55 -33.23 -3.01
N LYS A 389 -9.95 -33.65 -1.89
CA LYS A 389 -10.62 -34.32 -0.78
C LYS A 389 -11.77 -33.52 -0.15
N VAL A 390 -11.75 -32.19 -0.24
CA VAL A 390 -12.74 -31.31 0.41
C VAL A 390 -13.65 -30.59 -0.57
N ARG A 391 -13.52 -30.83 -1.89
CA ARG A 391 -14.27 -30.12 -2.94
C ARG A 391 -15.78 -30.26 -2.76
N GLU A 392 -16.29 -31.48 -2.65
CA GLU A 392 -17.73 -31.73 -2.56
C GLU A 392 -18.35 -31.00 -1.36
N LYS A 393 -17.73 -31.10 -0.18
CA LYS A 393 -18.22 -30.39 1.01
C LYS A 393 -18.14 -28.86 0.86
N ASN A 394 -17.13 -28.33 0.18
CA ASN A 394 -17.02 -26.88 -0.08
C ASN A 394 -18.07 -26.40 -1.09
N ILE A 395 -18.39 -27.19 -2.12
CA ILE A 395 -19.45 -26.87 -3.08
C ILE A 395 -20.82 -26.90 -2.39
N ALA A 396 -21.08 -27.91 -1.55
CA ALA A 396 -22.30 -27.94 -0.74
C ALA A 396 -22.42 -26.74 0.21
N ALA A 397 -21.30 -26.32 0.84
CA ALA A 397 -21.28 -25.14 1.69
C ALA A 397 -21.54 -23.83 0.92
N LEU A 398 -20.97 -23.70 -0.28
CA LEU A 398 -21.24 -22.59 -1.19
C LEU A 398 -22.73 -22.51 -1.55
N GLU A 399 -23.32 -23.64 -1.96
CA GLU A 399 -24.75 -23.73 -2.32
C GLU A 399 -25.66 -23.43 -1.13
N ALA A 400 -25.32 -23.92 0.06
CA ALA A 400 -26.07 -23.63 1.28
C ALA A 400 -26.08 -22.12 1.61
N GLY A 401 -24.94 -21.44 1.46
CA GLY A 401 -24.85 -19.98 1.61
C GLY A 401 -25.70 -19.23 0.58
N TYR A 402 -25.70 -19.70 -0.67
CA TYR A 402 -26.53 -19.14 -1.75
C TYR A 402 -28.02 -19.28 -1.44
N GLN A 403 -28.48 -20.48 -1.04
CA GLN A 403 -29.88 -20.72 -0.72
C GLN A 403 -30.34 -19.96 0.53
N ALA A 404 -29.54 -19.96 1.60
CA ALA A 404 -29.85 -19.22 2.83
C ALA A 404 -30.01 -17.72 2.56
N SER A 405 -29.16 -17.15 1.69
CA SER A 405 -29.26 -15.74 1.30
C SER A 405 -30.53 -15.43 0.52
N ARG A 406 -30.98 -16.34 -0.35
CA ARG A 406 -32.23 -16.14 -1.11
C ARG A 406 -33.50 -16.19 -0.26
N GLN A 407 -33.44 -16.75 0.94
CA GLN A 407 -34.58 -16.82 1.86
C GLN A 407 -34.78 -15.53 2.67
N VAL A 408 -33.79 -14.64 2.68
CA VAL A 408 -33.80 -13.42 3.49
C VAL A 408 -33.89 -12.14 2.65
N ILE A 409 -34.05 -12.25 1.33
CA ILE A 409 -34.23 -11.14 0.38
C ILE A 409 -35.73 -10.81 0.23
#